data_AF-K9R6A5-F1
#
_entry.id   AF-K9R6A5-F1
#
_cell.length_a   1.000
_cell.length_b   1.000
_cell.length_c   1.000
_cell.angle_alpha   90.00
_cell.angle_beta   90.00
_cell.angle_gamma   90.00
#
_symmetry.space_group_name_H-M   'P 1'
#
loop_
_entity.id
_entity.type
_entity.pdbx_description
1 polymer ?
#
loop_
_entity_poly.entity_id
_entity_poly.type
_entity_poly.pdbx_seq_one_letter_code
_entity_poly.pdbx_strand_id
1 'polypeptide(L)'
;MPINSKNKDSLFFQGFKQEICIILHSYYKKAFINPSWLIMSIAGRLSIIRELVKLLSKKNKAQRYNLAASAFDPVNIEFAVKSLQKEGYWEGIKLPKHILKQILQFTMTGECYGNSNPRLGFKIYQKKQAEQKSQLVFNKAEYFNSSSRCPIIQELSTDPLLLEIARQYLQTKPVFTGSRLWWIFPVDDSSYDPRRTVSYFHYDLDDYSCVRFFFYLTDVDSNSGPHICVRGSHRNKKLNHVLSPFKRRTDEDIADYYGEENIITISGEAGFGFAEDTIAYHKAARPLTKSRLILQLQYAIKDYGNHNDFKDEALLKNLV
;
A
#
# COMPACT_ATOMS: atom_id res chain seq x y z
N MET A 1 31.16 7.61 8.76
CA MET A 1 30.83 8.76 9.62
C MET A 1 29.40 8.61 10.09
N PRO A 2 29.10 8.73 11.40
CA PRO A 2 27.75 8.54 11.90
C PRO A 2 26.86 9.68 11.42
N ILE A 3 25.72 9.35 10.80
CA ILE A 3 24.71 10.31 10.39
C ILE A 3 24.19 11.02 11.65
N ASN A 4 24.35 12.35 11.67
CA ASN A 4 23.89 13.22 12.75
C ASN A 4 22.39 13.02 13.01
N SER A 5 22.03 12.51 14.19
CA SER A 5 20.65 12.15 14.58
C SER A 5 19.65 13.30 14.40
N LYS A 6 20.12 14.56 14.48
CA LYS A 6 19.31 15.76 14.31
C LYS A 6 18.62 15.90 12.93
N ASN A 7 19.11 15.23 11.88
CA ASN A 7 18.51 15.36 10.55
C ASN A 7 17.34 14.37 10.31
N LYS A 8 17.32 13.23 11.02
CA LYS A 8 16.24 12.24 10.95
C LYS A 8 14.92 12.78 11.53
N ASP A 9 15.01 13.57 12.61
CA ASP A 9 13.83 14.16 13.25
C ASP A 9 13.12 15.18 12.36
N SER A 10 13.87 15.94 11.55
CA SER A 10 13.30 16.95 10.64
C SER A 10 12.46 16.34 9.50
N LEU A 11 12.77 15.11 9.08
CA LEU A 11 12.05 14.37 8.03
C LEU A 11 10.88 13.56 8.60
N PHE A 12 10.98 13.14 9.87
CA PHE A 12 9.87 12.51 10.58
C PHE A 12 8.80 13.54 10.94
N PHE A 13 9.20 14.72 11.41
CA PHE A 13 8.30 15.73 11.93
C PHE A 13 8.85 17.15 11.68
N GLN A 14 8.19 17.90 10.78
CA GLN A 14 8.59 19.28 10.44
C GLN A 14 8.18 20.32 11.50
N GLY A 15 7.78 19.87 12.69
CA GLY A 15 7.22 20.69 13.75
C GLY A 15 5.69 20.60 13.82
N PHE A 16 5.16 20.67 15.04
CA PHE A 16 3.76 20.36 15.34
C PHE A 16 2.77 21.25 14.57
N LYS A 17 2.99 22.57 14.58
CA LYS A 17 2.11 23.52 13.90
C LYS A 17 2.05 23.29 12.39
N GLN A 18 3.20 23.05 11.76
CA GLN A 18 3.29 22.86 10.31
C GLN A 18 2.62 21.56 9.87
N GLU A 19 2.87 20.45 10.57
CA GLU A 19 2.24 19.17 10.29
C GLU A 19 0.72 19.21 10.49
N ILE A 20 0.23 19.87 11.55
CA ILE A 20 -1.20 20.08 11.74
C ILE A 20 -1.80 20.90 10.59
N CYS A 21 -1.15 21.98 10.15
CA CYS A 21 -1.64 22.78 9.03
C CYS A 21 -1.73 21.96 7.74
N ILE A 22 -0.71 21.14 7.44
CA ILE A 22 -0.69 20.25 6.27
C ILE A 22 -1.83 19.23 6.34
N ILE A 23 -2.04 18.61 7.51
CA ILE A 23 -3.11 17.65 7.74
C ILE A 23 -4.47 18.33 7.56
N LEU A 24 -4.71 19.46 8.22
CA LEU A 24 -5.98 20.17 8.16
C LEU A 24 -6.30 20.64 6.72
N HIS A 25 -5.32 21.17 6.01
CA HIS A 25 -5.50 21.58 4.61
C HIS A 25 -5.85 20.39 3.71
N SER A 26 -5.15 19.26 3.86
CA SER A 26 -5.43 18.03 3.12
C SER A 26 -6.85 17.50 3.41
N TYR A 27 -7.23 17.47 4.69
CA TYR A 27 -8.56 17.02 5.11
C TYR A 27 -9.66 17.95 4.61
N TYR A 28 -9.47 19.27 4.69
CA TYR A 28 -10.43 20.26 4.19
C TYR A 28 -10.69 20.06 2.69
N LYS A 29 -9.63 19.97 1.88
CA LYS A 29 -9.74 19.77 0.43
C LYS A 29 -10.48 18.48 0.09
N LYS A 30 -10.17 17.38 0.78
CA LYS A 30 -10.83 16.08 0.57
C LYS A 30 -12.28 16.07 1.06
N ALA A 31 -12.56 16.70 2.20
CA ALA A 31 -13.89 16.79 2.77
C ALA A 31 -14.84 17.61 1.91
N PHE A 32 -14.35 18.69 1.28
CA PHE A 32 -15.14 19.49 0.35
C PHE A 32 -15.61 18.66 -0.86
N ILE A 33 -14.76 17.77 -1.35
CA ILE A 33 -15.06 16.89 -2.51
C ILE A 33 -15.90 15.68 -2.07
N ASN A 34 -15.59 15.09 -0.92
CA ASN A 34 -16.27 13.90 -0.40
C ASN A 34 -16.51 14.01 1.12
N PRO A 35 -17.63 14.62 1.54
CA PRO A 35 -17.96 14.77 2.96
C PRO A 35 -18.09 13.43 3.69
N SER A 36 -18.56 12.39 3.00
CA SER A 36 -18.70 11.05 3.60
C SER A 36 -17.34 10.43 3.97
N TRP A 37 -16.29 10.76 3.22
CA TRP A 37 -14.93 10.34 3.55
C TRP A 37 -14.45 11.00 4.84
N LEU A 38 -14.78 12.27 5.10
CA LEU A 38 -14.37 12.95 6.33
C LEU A 38 -14.93 12.22 7.56
N ILE A 39 -16.23 11.89 7.53
CA ILE A 39 -16.89 11.13 8.60
C ILE A 39 -16.16 9.80 8.82
N MET A 40 -15.88 9.05 7.75
CA MET A 40 -15.14 7.79 7.83
C MET A 40 -13.72 8.00 8.39
N SER A 41 -12.98 9.02 7.94
CA SER A 41 -11.60 9.27 8.36
C SER A 41 -11.43 9.62 9.84
N ILE A 42 -12.52 10.09 10.48
CA ILE A 42 -12.60 10.37 11.91
C ILE A 42 -13.13 9.14 12.64
N ALA A 43 -14.32 8.67 12.28
CA ALA A 43 -15.02 7.61 12.98
C ALA A 43 -14.30 6.25 12.84
N GLY A 44 -13.72 5.98 11.68
CA GLY A 44 -12.95 4.77 11.38
C GLY A 44 -11.68 4.60 12.20
N ARG A 45 -11.23 5.62 12.95
CA ARG A 45 -10.13 5.47 13.91
C ARG A 45 -10.51 4.57 15.08
N LEU A 46 -11.79 4.55 15.46
CA LEU A 46 -12.32 3.77 16.58
C LEU A 46 -12.66 2.36 16.12
N SER A 47 -12.03 1.34 16.72
CA SER A 47 -12.25 -0.07 16.37
C SER A 47 -13.72 -0.49 16.54
N ILE A 48 -14.37 -0.03 17.60
CA ILE A 48 -15.79 -0.32 17.86
C ILE A 48 -16.67 0.15 16.70
N ILE A 49 -16.42 1.36 16.16
CA ILE A 49 -17.18 1.87 15.02
C ILE A 49 -16.91 1.04 13.76
N ARG A 50 -15.65 0.68 13.51
CA ARG A 50 -15.29 -0.19 12.38
C ARG A 50 -16.03 -1.53 12.42
N GLU A 51 -16.03 -2.19 13.57
CA GLU A 51 -16.74 -3.45 13.76
C GLU A 51 -18.26 -3.29 13.58
N LEU A 52 -18.86 -2.23 14.15
CA LEU A 52 -20.28 -1.94 13.94
C LEU A 52 -20.61 -1.72 12.47
N VAL A 53 -19.83 -0.92 11.74
CA VAL A 53 -20.04 -0.71 10.31
C VAL A 53 -19.89 -2.01 9.53
N LYS A 54 -18.89 -2.83 9.86
CA LYS A 54 -18.68 -4.15 9.24
C LYS A 54 -19.87 -5.08 9.48
N LEU A 55 -20.42 -5.09 10.69
CA LEU A 55 -21.64 -5.84 11.04
C LEU A 55 -22.87 -5.35 10.25
N LEU A 56 -23.08 -4.03 10.18
CA LEU A 56 -24.21 -3.43 9.45
C LEU A 56 -24.08 -3.57 7.93
N SER A 57 -22.84 -3.66 7.44
CA SER A 57 -22.53 -3.82 6.02
C SER A 57 -22.66 -5.26 5.54
N LYS A 58 -23.00 -6.20 6.42
CA LYS A 58 -23.31 -7.60 6.06
C LYS A 58 -24.51 -7.64 5.12
N LYS A 59 -24.25 -7.57 3.81
CA LYS A 59 -25.23 -7.74 2.75
C LYS A 59 -24.75 -8.86 1.81
N ASN A 60 -25.69 -9.67 1.33
CA ASN A 60 -25.49 -10.73 0.33
C ASN A 60 -24.28 -11.64 0.54
N LYS A 61 -24.31 -12.46 1.62
CA LYS A 61 -23.44 -13.64 1.73
C LYS A 61 -23.62 -14.65 0.58
N ALA A 62 -24.68 -14.53 -0.21
CA ALA A 62 -25.03 -15.44 -1.28
C ALA A 62 -24.13 -15.33 -2.53
N GLN A 63 -23.28 -14.30 -2.64
CA GLN A 63 -22.34 -14.22 -3.76
C GLN A 63 -21.30 -15.34 -3.62
N ARG A 64 -21.36 -16.29 -4.55
CA ARG A 64 -20.38 -17.37 -4.70
C ARG A 64 -19.50 -17.04 -5.89
N TYR A 65 -18.19 -17.06 -5.68
CA TYR A 65 -17.22 -16.93 -6.77
C TYR A 65 -16.88 -18.32 -7.31
N ASN A 66 -16.76 -18.43 -8.64
CA ASN A 66 -16.31 -19.67 -9.26
C ASN A 66 -14.78 -19.79 -9.10
N LEU A 67 -14.34 -20.44 -8.02
CA LEU A 67 -12.91 -20.61 -7.72
C LEU A 67 -12.15 -21.38 -8.81
N ALA A 68 -12.83 -22.20 -9.62
CA ALA A 68 -12.20 -22.90 -10.74
C ALA A 68 -11.78 -21.96 -11.89
N ALA A 69 -12.30 -20.73 -11.91
CA ALA A 69 -11.91 -19.69 -12.86
C ALA A 69 -10.80 -18.76 -12.32
N SER A 70 -10.29 -19.02 -11.12
CA SER A 70 -9.15 -18.29 -10.54
C SER A 70 -7.89 -18.50 -11.38
N ALA A 71 -7.11 -17.44 -11.58
CA ALA A 71 -5.78 -17.57 -12.16
C ALA A 71 -4.75 -18.14 -11.17
N PHE A 72 -5.01 -18.00 -9.87
CA PHE A 72 -4.16 -18.49 -8.79
C PHE A 72 -4.40 -19.96 -8.49
N ASP A 73 -3.32 -20.63 -8.06
CA ASP A 73 -3.41 -21.96 -7.47
C ASP A 73 -4.32 -21.93 -6.22
N PRO A 74 -5.07 -23.01 -5.93
CA PRO A 74 -5.91 -23.08 -4.75
C PRO A 74 -5.11 -22.89 -3.46
N VAL A 75 -5.67 -22.10 -2.53
CA VAL A 75 -5.12 -21.90 -1.19
C VAL A 75 -6.16 -22.24 -0.13
N ASN A 76 -5.72 -22.42 1.12
CA ASN A 76 -6.62 -22.56 2.25
C ASN A 76 -7.21 -21.19 2.62
N ILE A 77 -8.37 -20.86 2.04
CA ILE A 77 -9.07 -19.57 2.25
C ILE A 77 -9.43 -19.35 3.72
N GLU A 78 -9.89 -20.39 4.41
CA GLU A 78 -10.26 -20.29 5.83
C GLU A 78 -9.04 -19.91 6.68
N PHE A 79 -7.89 -20.54 6.43
CA PHE A 79 -6.64 -20.19 7.10
C PHE A 79 -6.21 -18.75 6.77
N ALA A 80 -6.27 -18.33 5.50
CA ALA A 80 -5.93 -16.98 5.07
C ALA A 80 -6.78 -15.93 5.82
N VAL A 81 -8.10 -16.15 5.88
CA VAL A 81 -9.04 -15.25 6.56
C VAL A 81 -8.81 -15.23 8.07
N LYS A 82 -8.56 -16.39 8.70
CA LYS A 82 -8.24 -16.46 10.14
C LYS A 82 -6.93 -15.74 10.46
N SER A 83 -5.91 -15.88 9.63
CA SER A 83 -4.63 -15.17 9.76
C SER A 83 -4.83 -13.66 9.65
N LEU A 84 -5.58 -13.17 8.66
CA LEU A 84 -5.93 -11.74 8.56
C LEU A 84 -6.71 -11.23 9.80
N GLN A 85 -7.66 -12.00 10.32
CA GLN A 85 -8.45 -11.61 11.50
C GLN A 85 -7.61 -11.57 12.79
N LYS A 86 -6.69 -12.51 12.95
CA LYS A 86 -5.87 -12.64 14.16
C LYS A 86 -4.62 -11.76 14.09
N GLU A 87 -3.87 -11.89 13.01
CA GLU A 87 -2.52 -11.33 12.84
C GLU A 87 -2.50 -10.03 12.03
N GLY A 88 -3.55 -9.73 11.27
CA GLY A 88 -3.62 -8.53 10.42
C GLY A 88 -2.92 -8.68 9.07
N TYR A 89 -2.29 -9.81 8.81
CA TYR A 89 -1.68 -10.15 7.53
C TYR A 89 -1.72 -11.67 7.29
N TRP A 90 -1.50 -12.07 6.03
CA TRP A 90 -1.36 -13.46 5.63
C TRP A 90 -0.41 -13.58 4.44
N GLU A 91 0.52 -14.52 4.49
CA GLU A 91 1.46 -14.81 3.41
C GLU A 91 1.11 -16.12 2.70
N GLY A 92 1.53 -16.26 1.44
CA GLY A 92 1.50 -17.55 0.75
C GLY A 92 0.61 -17.60 -0.49
N ILE A 93 0.08 -16.47 -0.93
CA ILE A 93 -0.51 -16.38 -2.27
C ILE A 93 0.59 -16.15 -3.30
N LYS A 94 0.59 -16.91 -4.39
CA LYS A 94 1.64 -16.82 -5.42
C LYS A 94 1.06 -16.36 -6.74
N LEU A 95 1.59 -15.26 -7.26
CA LEU A 95 1.24 -14.77 -8.59
C LEU A 95 1.70 -15.79 -9.65
N PRO A 96 0.82 -16.24 -10.56
CA PRO A 96 1.20 -17.19 -11.60
C PRO A 96 2.32 -16.64 -12.48
N LYS A 97 3.28 -17.49 -12.85
CA LYS A 97 4.47 -17.06 -13.62
C LYS A 97 4.13 -16.36 -14.94
N HIS A 98 3.07 -16.80 -15.62
CA HIS A 98 2.63 -16.19 -16.87
C HIS A 98 2.05 -14.79 -16.66
N ILE A 99 1.30 -14.57 -15.56
CA ILE A 99 0.78 -13.26 -15.15
C ILE A 99 1.93 -12.32 -14.78
N LEU A 100 2.87 -12.80 -13.96
CA LEU A 100 4.08 -12.05 -13.60
C LEU A 100 4.82 -11.57 -14.85
N LYS A 101 5.02 -12.46 -15.83
CA LYS A 101 5.68 -12.13 -17.10
C LYS A 101 4.94 -11.04 -17.88
N GLN A 102 3.61 -11.11 -17.96
CA GLN A 102 2.80 -10.11 -18.66
C GLN A 102 2.86 -8.74 -17.98
N ILE A 103 2.80 -8.70 -16.64
CA ILE A 103 2.92 -7.44 -15.90
C ILE A 103 4.33 -6.85 -16.07
N LEU A 104 5.38 -7.68 -16.02
CA LEU A 104 6.75 -7.23 -16.26
C LEU A 104 6.91 -6.66 -17.68
N GLN A 105 6.33 -7.32 -18.70
CA GLN A 105 6.32 -6.79 -20.06
C GLN A 105 5.65 -5.41 -20.12
N PHE A 106 4.47 -5.26 -19.50
CA PHE A 106 3.80 -3.96 -19.36
C PHE A 106 4.71 -2.92 -18.69
N THR A 107 5.43 -3.27 -17.63
CA THR A 107 6.30 -2.33 -16.90
C THR A 107 7.51 -1.88 -17.72
N MET A 108 8.00 -2.72 -18.63
CA MET A 108 9.12 -2.41 -19.51
C MET A 108 8.72 -1.51 -20.67
N THR A 109 7.50 -1.68 -21.19
CA THR A 109 6.99 -0.88 -22.31
C THR A 109 6.19 0.35 -21.86
N GLY A 110 5.67 0.35 -20.63
CA GLY A 110 4.88 1.44 -20.05
C GLY A 110 5.73 2.57 -19.50
N GLU A 111 5.14 3.75 -19.37
CA GLU A 111 5.78 4.86 -18.65
C GLU A 111 5.52 4.73 -17.15
N CYS A 112 6.58 4.85 -16.37
CA CYS A 112 6.51 5.10 -14.94
C CYS A 112 6.87 6.55 -14.63
N TYR A 113 6.42 7.06 -13.50
CA TYR A 113 6.50 8.47 -13.17
C TYR A 113 7.35 8.70 -11.92
N GLY A 114 8.46 9.43 -12.09
CA GLY A 114 9.49 9.65 -11.07
C GLY A 114 8.94 10.35 -9.84
N ASN A 115 9.25 9.82 -8.66
CA ASN A 115 8.78 10.31 -7.37
C ASN A 115 7.25 10.49 -7.29
N SER A 116 6.49 9.67 -8.04
CA SER A 116 5.02 9.76 -8.19
C SER A 116 4.52 11.10 -8.76
N ASN A 117 5.35 11.81 -9.53
CA ASN A 117 4.94 13.05 -10.19
C ASN A 117 4.50 12.77 -11.64
N PRO A 118 3.23 13.01 -12.01
CA PRO A 118 2.70 12.69 -13.34
C PRO A 118 3.40 13.43 -14.50
N ARG A 119 4.22 14.45 -14.21
CA ARG A 119 4.99 15.19 -15.22
C ARG A 119 6.41 14.65 -15.43
N LEU A 120 6.83 13.64 -14.67
CA LEU A 120 8.16 13.04 -14.72
C LEU A 120 8.08 11.61 -15.28
N GLY A 121 7.36 11.41 -16.39
CA GLY A 121 7.23 10.11 -17.04
C GLY A 121 8.53 9.66 -17.72
N PHE A 122 8.83 8.37 -17.69
CA PHE A 122 9.97 7.77 -18.38
C PHE A 122 9.77 6.25 -18.52
N LYS A 123 10.44 5.59 -19.46
CA LYS A 123 10.54 4.12 -19.44
C LYS A 123 11.56 3.71 -18.39
N ILE A 124 11.32 2.61 -17.68
CA ILE A 124 12.17 2.22 -16.53
C ILE A 124 13.68 2.12 -16.87
N TYR A 125 14.03 1.65 -18.06
CA TYR A 125 15.43 1.56 -18.52
C TYR A 125 16.08 2.92 -18.81
N GLN A 126 15.28 4.00 -18.93
CA GLN A 126 15.74 5.38 -19.11
C GLN A 126 15.90 6.15 -17.79
N LYS A 127 15.78 5.49 -16.62
CA LYS A 127 15.83 6.15 -15.30
C LYS A 127 16.98 7.16 -15.18
N LYS A 128 18.21 6.76 -15.52
CA LYS A 128 19.39 7.63 -15.41
C LYS A 128 19.26 8.89 -16.28
N GLN A 129 18.76 8.74 -17.51
CA GLN A 129 18.54 9.87 -18.43
C GLN A 129 17.45 10.81 -17.89
N ALA A 130 16.38 10.25 -17.32
CA ALA A 130 15.30 11.01 -16.69
C ALA A 130 15.76 11.80 -15.46
N GLU A 131 16.59 11.20 -14.61
CA GLU A 131 17.21 11.88 -13.46
C GLU A 131 18.15 13.00 -13.91
N GLN A 132 18.99 12.75 -14.93
CA GLN A 132 19.86 13.79 -15.51
C GLN A 132 19.06 14.97 -16.07
N LYS A 133 18.00 14.70 -16.84
CA LYS A 133 17.18 15.74 -17.47
C LYS A 133 16.37 16.57 -16.46
N SER A 134 15.85 15.91 -15.42
CA SER A 134 15.08 16.59 -14.36
C SER A 134 15.95 17.21 -13.27
N GLN A 135 17.23 16.84 -13.18
CA GLN A 135 18.13 17.18 -12.07
C GLN A 135 17.56 16.74 -10.70
N LEU A 136 16.82 15.62 -10.69
CA LEU A 136 16.22 15.04 -9.50
C LEU A 136 16.64 13.59 -9.34
N VAL A 137 16.87 13.17 -8.09
CA VAL A 137 17.04 11.75 -7.75
C VAL A 137 15.68 11.12 -7.49
N PHE A 138 15.40 10.00 -8.15
CA PHE A 138 14.16 9.26 -7.99
C PHE A 138 14.32 8.17 -6.93
N ASN A 139 13.66 8.37 -5.79
CA ASN A 139 13.57 7.38 -4.70
C ASN A 139 12.52 6.30 -5.04
N LYS A 140 11.54 6.65 -5.88
CA LYS A 140 10.49 5.74 -6.36
C LYS A 140 10.04 6.12 -7.76
N ALA A 141 9.31 5.24 -8.43
CA ALA A 141 8.51 5.56 -9.61
C ALA A 141 7.19 4.80 -9.58
N GLU A 142 6.10 5.40 -10.04
CA GLU A 142 4.75 4.82 -10.00
C GLU A 142 4.19 4.74 -11.41
N TYR A 143 3.55 3.62 -11.74
CA TYR A 143 2.72 3.50 -12.94
C TYR A 143 1.31 3.94 -12.56
N PHE A 144 0.76 4.90 -13.29
CA PHE A 144 -0.60 5.38 -13.09
C PHE A 144 -1.56 4.67 -14.03
N ASN A 145 -2.84 4.62 -13.63
CA ASN A 145 -3.90 3.97 -14.40
C ASN A 145 -3.57 2.48 -14.69
N SER A 146 -2.92 1.77 -13.75
CA SER A 146 -2.34 0.45 -14.01
C SER A 146 -3.39 -0.61 -14.36
N SER A 147 -4.53 -0.64 -13.68
CA SER A 147 -5.63 -1.55 -14.00
C SER A 147 -6.28 -1.23 -15.35
N SER A 148 -6.52 0.04 -15.68
CA SER A 148 -7.11 0.39 -16.97
C SER A 148 -6.15 0.27 -18.16
N ARG A 149 -4.84 0.35 -17.93
CA ARG A 149 -3.80 0.25 -18.98
C ARG A 149 -3.20 -1.15 -19.14
N CYS A 150 -3.41 -2.04 -18.17
CA CYS A 150 -2.87 -3.39 -18.16
C CYS A 150 -4.01 -4.41 -17.95
N PRO A 151 -4.51 -5.05 -19.02
CA PRO A 151 -5.65 -5.96 -18.94
C PRO A 151 -5.49 -7.07 -17.89
N ILE A 152 -4.28 -7.61 -17.73
CA ILE A 152 -4.03 -8.65 -16.72
C ILE A 152 -4.19 -8.13 -15.27
N ILE A 153 -3.88 -6.86 -15.00
CA ILE A 153 -4.14 -6.24 -13.69
C ILE A 153 -5.65 -6.03 -13.49
N GLN A 154 -6.38 -5.67 -14.55
CA GLN A 154 -7.83 -5.59 -14.50
C GLN A 154 -8.47 -6.96 -14.23
N GLU A 155 -8.00 -8.01 -14.87
CA GLU A 155 -8.46 -9.39 -14.63
C GLU A 155 -8.24 -9.80 -13.18
N LEU A 156 -7.02 -9.54 -12.64
CA LEU A 156 -6.70 -9.79 -11.23
C LEU A 156 -7.62 -9.02 -10.26
N SER A 157 -8.03 -7.79 -10.61
CA SER A 157 -8.95 -7.00 -9.77
C SER A 157 -10.30 -7.71 -9.56
N THR A 158 -10.67 -8.62 -10.46
CA THR A 158 -11.90 -9.41 -10.42
C THR A 158 -11.65 -10.91 -10.22
N ASP A 159 -10.44 -11.29 -9.82
CA ASP A 159 -10.09 -12.71 -9.67
C ASP A 159 -10.96 -13.39 -8.58
N PRO A 160 -11.58 -14.55 -8.89
CA PRO A 160 -12.46 -15.27 -7.96
C PRO A 160 -11.84 -15.59 -6.60
N LEU A 161 -10.54 -15.94 -6.53
CA LEU A 161 -9.89 -16.31 -5.29
C LEU A 161 -9.65 -15.08 -4.41
N LEU A 162 -9.14 -13.99 -4.99
CA LEU A 162 -8.91 -12.72 -4.27
C LEU A 162 -10.23 -12.16 -3.74
N LEU A 163 -11.26 -12.17 -4.58
CA LEU A 163 -12.60 -11.71 -4.21
C LEU A 163 -13.22 -12.56 -3.10
N GLU A 164 -13.00 -13.88 -3.10
CA GLU A 164 -13.53 -14.76 -2.05
C GLU A 164 -12.83 -14.54 -0.70
N ILE A 165 -11.50 -14.42 -0.69
CA ILE A 165 -10.75 -14.05 0.52
C ILE A 165 -11.22 -12.69 1.04
N ALA A 166 -11.32 -11.68 0.17
CA ALA A 166 -11.79 -10.35 0.53
C ALA A 166 -13.23 -10.37 1.05
N ARG A 167 -14.13 -11.10 0.40
CA ARG A 167 -15.54 -11.23 0.81
C ARG A 167 -15.67 -11.86 2.19
N GLN A 168 -14.94 -12.95 2.46
CA GLN A 168 -14.96 -13.59 3.77
C GLN A 168 -14.35 -12.70 4.86
N TYR A 169 -13.24 -12.04 4.55
CA TYR A 169 -12.58 -11.15 5.50
C TYR A 169 -13.42 -9.90 5.81
N LEU A 170 -13.95 -9.22 4.79
CA LEU A 170 -14.77 -8.01 4.93
C LEU A 170 -16.21 -8.31 5.37
N GLN A 171 -16.66 -9.56 5.27
CA GLN A 171 -18.01 -10.03 5.60
C GLN A 171 -19.12 -9.37 4.76
N THR A 172 -18.79 -8.91 3.56
CA THR A 172 -19.69 -8.25 2.61
C THR A 172 -19.20 -8.45 1.18
N LYS A 173 -19.96 -7.99 0.18
CA LYS A 173 -19.47 -7.92 -1.21
C LYS A 173 -18.29 -6.95 -1.28
N PRO A 174 -17.07 -7.41 -1.60
CA PRO A 174 -15.91 -6.54 -1.70
C PRO A 174 -16.06 -5.56 -2.86
N VAL A 175 -15.70 -4.31 -2.61
CA VAL A 175 -15.57 -3.28 -3.64
C VAL A 175 -14.09 -3.12 -3.95
N PHE A 176 -13.69 -3.36 -5.21
CA PHE A 176 -12.35 -3.02 -5.66
C PHE A 176 -12.20 -1.51 -5.70
N THR A 177 -11.25 -0.95 -4.95
CA THR A 177 -11.06 0.51 -4.86
C THR A 177 -9.91 1.00 -5.72
N GLY A 178 -9.03 0.10 -6.17
CA GLY A 178 -7.93 0.45 -7.06
C GLY A 178 -6.72 -0.47 -6.96
N SER A 179 -5.83 -0.31 -7.94
CA SER A 179 -4.51 -0.92 -7.99
C SER A 179 -3.42 0.14 -7.81
N ARG A 180 -2.23 -0.29 -7.42
CA ARG A 180 -1.02 0.52 -7.46
C ARG A 180 0.15 -0.35 -7.88
N LEU A 181 1.02 0.20 -8.72
CA LEU A 181 2.20 -0.49 -9.23
C LEU A 181 3.38 0.46 -9.17
N TRP A 182 4.39 0.14 -8.37
CA TRP A 182 5.50 1.08 -8.16
C TRP A 182 6.83 0.41 -7.86
N TRP A 183 7.87 1.12 -8.30
CA TRP A 183 9.26 0.87 -7.94
C TRP A 183 9.65 1.63 -6.68
N ILE A 184 10.51 1.03 -5.87
CA ILE A 184 11.33 1.69 -4.85
C ILE A 184 12.80 1.46 -5.23
N PHE A 185 13.62 2.52 -5.20
CA PHE A 185 14.99 2.50 -5.69
C PHE A 185 16.01 2.74 -4.58
N PRO A 186 17.16 2.04 -4.59
CA PRO A 186 18.30 2.39 -3.76
C PRO A 186 18.86 3.75 -4.22
N VAL A 187 19.16 4.62 -3.26
CA VAL A 187 19.76 5.93 -3.47
C VAL A 187 20.73 6.23 -2.33
N ASP A 188 21.68 7.12 -2.59
CA ASP A 188 22.64 7.58 -1.59
C ASP A 188 21.93 8.23 -0.39
N ASP A 189 22.56 8.14 0.79
CA ASP A 189 22.03 8.68 2.05
C ASP A 189 21.62 10.14 1.96
N SER A 190 22.40 10.95 1.24
CA SER A 190 22.14 12.39 1.05
C SER A 190 20.90 12.67 0.21
N SER A 191 20.46 11.71 -0.61
CA SER A 191 19.34 11.84 -1.54
C SER A 191 18.10 11.03 -1.11
N TYR A 192 18.19 10.31 0.01
CA TYR A 192 17.12 9.47 0.50
C TYR A 192 16.01 10.29 1.17
N ASP A 193 14.77 10.16 0.69
CA ASP A 193 13.60 10.79 1.32
C ASP A 193 12.64 9.71 1.87
N PRO A 194 12.64 9.47 3.21
CA PRO A 194 11.83 8.41 3.84
C PRO A 194 10.32 8.64 3.71
N ARG A 195 9.89 9.86 3.39
CA ARG A 195 8.45 10.16 3.18
C ARG A 195 7.97 9.66 1.82
N ARG A 196 8.86 9.60 0.83
CA ARG A 196 8.52 9.13 -0.53
C ARG A 196 8.43 7.61 -0.58
N THR A 197 9.31 6.93 0.14
CA THR A 197 9.34 5.47 0.25
C THR A 197 8.42 4.94 1.35
N VAL A 198 7.81 5.83 2.15
CA VAL A 198 6.89 5.48 3.24
C VAL A 198 7.55 4.62 4.31
N SER A 199 8.74 5.05 4.76
CA SER A 199 9.60 4.31 5.68
C SER A 199 9.34 4.53 7.16
N TYR A 200 8.33 5.33 7.50
CA TYR A 200 7.84 5.42 8.87
C TYR A 200 6.61 4.53 9.03
N PHE A 201 6.48 3.90 10.19
CA PHE A 201 5.29 3.12 10.49
C PHE A 201 4.05 4.00 10.42
N HIS A 202 3.06 3.56 9.68
CA HIS A 202 1.77 4.21 9.54
C HIS A 202 0.70 3.15 9.32
N TYR A 203 -0.55 3.57 9.31
CA TYR A 203 -1.65 2.74 8.87
C TYR A 203 -2.53 3.56 7.95
N ASP A 204 -3.19 2.86 7.04
CA ASP A 204 -4.06 3.46 6.06
C ASP A 204 -5.51 3.24 6.45
N LEU A 205 -6.24 4.35 6.51
CA LEU A 205 -7.65 4.39 6.87
C LEU A 205 -8.43 4.85 5.64
N ASP A 206 -8.55 3.93 4.69
CA ASP A 206 -9.23 4.15 3.40
C ASP A 206 -10.74 3.84 3.48
N ASP A 207 -11.15 3.00 4.44
CA ASP A 207 -12.52 2.68 4.81
C ASP A 207 -12.55 2.10 6.24
N TYR A 208 -13.74 1.74 6.74
CA TYR A 208 -13.94 1.04 8.00
C TYR A 208 -13.37 -0.39 8.02
N SER A 209 -13.21 -1.03 6.87
CA SER A 209 -12.46 -2.29 6.74
C SER A 209 -11.96 -2.40 5.29
N CYS A 210 -10.67 -2.65 5.14
CA CYS A 210 -10.01 -2.84 3.85
C CYS A 210 -9.07 -4.05 3.93
N VAL A 211 -8.84 -4.69 2.79
CA VAL A 211 -7.77 -5.66 2.62
C VAL A 211 -7.02 -5.35 1.34
N ARG A 212 -5.69 -5.42 1.43
CA ARG A 212 -4.81 -5.29 0.27
C ARG A 212 -4.15 -6.63 -0.02
N PHE A 213 -4.01 -6.96 -1.29
CA PHE A 213 -3.13 -8.01 -1.76
C PHE A 213 -1.92 -7.36 -2.40
N PHE A 214 -0.74 -7.79 -2.01
CA PHE A 214 0.53 -7.33 -2.53
C PHE A 214 1.23 -8.49 -3.24
N PHE A 215 1.90 -8.19 -4.34
CA PHE A 215 2.72 -9.13 -5.09
C PHE A 215 4.06 -8.48 -5.41
N TYR A 216 5.15 -9.11 -4.98
CA TYR A 216 6.48 -8.74 -5.44
C TYR A 216 6.66 -9.16 -6.89
N LEU A 217 7.13 -8.25 -7.75
CA LEU A 217 7.40 -8.52 -9.16
C LEU A 217 8.90 -8.67 -9.45
N THR A 218 9.73 -8.43 -8.43
CA THR A 218 11.16 -8.71 -8.37
C THR A 218 11.44 -9.54 -7.13
N ASP A 219 12.62 -10.17 -7.05
CA ASP A 219 13.05 -10.80 -5.80
C ASP A 219 13.27 -9.73 -4.72
N VAL A 220 12.79 -10.01 -3.51
CA VAL A 220 12.86 -9.11 -2.36
C VAL A 220 13.51 -9.80 -1.19
N ASP A 221 14.66 -9.26 -0.81
CA ASP A 221 15.43 -9.61 0.38
C ASP A 221 15.64 -8.37 1.26
N SER A 222 16.44 -8.48 2.32
CA SER A 222 16.78 -7.37 3.22
C SER A 222 17.46 -6.18 2.52
N ASN A 223 18.02 -6.35 1.33
CA ASN A 223 18.67 -5.28 0.55
C ASN A 223 17.73 -4.56 -0.41
N SER A 224 16.50 -5.06 -0.55
CA SER A 224 15.52 -4.63 -1.54
C SER A 224 14.47 -3.66 -0.98
N GLY A 225 14.53 -3.37 0.33
CA GLY A 225 13.50 -2.57 1.02
C GLY A 225 12.18 -3.34 1.17
N PRO A 226 12.16 -4.47 1.90
CA PRO A 226 10.97 -5.28 2.08
C PRO A 226 9.84 -4.52 2.80
N HIS A 227 8.61 -5.00 2.61
CA HIS A 227 7.46 -4.52 3.38
C HIS A 227 7.58 -5.03 4.81
N ILE A 228 7.27 -4.18 5.78
CA ILE A 228 7.27 -4.52 7.19
C ILE A 228 5.89 -4.23 7.73
N CYS A 229 5.29 -5.20 8.40
CA CYS A 229 4.00 -5.05 9.07
C CYS A 229 4.13 -5.39 10.57
N VAL A 230 3.17 -4.92 11.36
CA VAL A 230 3.12 -5.18 12.80
C VAL A 230 1.94 -6.07 13.11
N ARG A 231 2.24 -7.30 13.52
CA ARG A 231 1.27 -8.35 13.84
C ARG A 231 0.27 -7.87 14.90
N GLY A 232 -1.04 -8.08 14.65
CA GLY A 232 -2.13 -7.77 15.58
C GLY A 232 -2.47 -6.28 15.75
N SER A 233 -1.71 -5.38 15.12
CA SER A 233 -1.83 -3.93 15.33
C SER A 233 -3.05 -3.26 14.65
N HIS A 234 -3.77 -3.99 13.81
CA HIS A 234 -5.06 -3.59 13.25
C HIS A 234 -6.17 -3.53 14.30
N ARG A 235 -6.06 -4.37 15.34
CA ARG A 235 -7.02 -4.50 16.44
C ARG A 235 -6.57 -3.82 17.72
N ASN A 236 -5.28 -3.90 18.03
CA ASN A 236 -4.73 -3.49 19.32
C ASN A 236 -3.96 -2.17 19.21
N LYS A 237 -4.63 -1.07 18.84
CA LYS A 237 -3.96 0.24 18.76
C LYS A 237 -3.83 0.91 20.12
N LYS A 238 -2.63 1.39 20.44
CA LYS A 238 -2.37 2.29 21.58
C LYS A 238 -3.34 3.49 21.52
N LEU A 239 -3.99 3.81 22.64
CA LEU A 239 -5.07 4.83 22.66
C LEU A 239 -4.59 6.20 22.17
N ASN A 240 -3.39 6.63 22.60
CA ASN A 240 -2.78 7.87 22.12
C ASN A 240 -2.57 7.86 20.59
N HIS A 241 -2.39 6.70 19.95
CA HIS A 241 -2.24 6.60 18.51
C HIS A 241 -3.55 6.80 17.76
N VAL A 242 -4.64 6.33 18.36
CA VAL A 242 -6.00 6.49 17.82
C VAL A 242 -6.40 7.98 17.87
N LEU A 243 -6.13 8.64 18.99
CA LEU A 243 -6.49 10.04 19.25
C LEU A 243 -5.57 11.03 18.52
N SER A 244 -4.32 10.67 18.27
CA SER A 244 -3.35 11.56 17.62
C SER A 244 -3.70 11.80 16.14
N PRO A 245 -3.71 13.06 15.67
CA PRO A 245 -3.94 13.36 14.25
C PRO A 245 -2.81 12.81 13.37
N PHE A 246 -1.59 12.68 13.92
CA PHE A 246 -0.44 12.14 13.21
C PHE A 246 -0.56 10.61 13.15
N LYS A 247 -0.51 10.03 11.95
CA LYS A 247 -0.55 8.57 11.77
C LYS A 247 0.83 7.90 11.81
N ARG A 248 1.90 8.67 11.57
CA ARG A 248 3.28 8.19 11.54
C ARG A 248 3.80 7.88 12.95
N ARG A 249 4.53 6.79 13.10
CA ARG A 249 5.19 6.32 14.33
C ARG A 249 6.64 5.97 14.05
N THR A 250 7.49 6.13 15.07
CA THR A 250 8.89 5.73 14.98
C THR A 250 9.00 4.21 15.18
N ASP A 251 10.16 3.67 14.86
CA ASP A 251 10.49 2.28 15.11
C ASP A 251 10.41 1.96 16.61
N GLU A 252 10.98 2.82 17.45
CA GLU A 252 11.05 2.65 18.89
C GLU A 252 9.65 2.63 19.52
N ASP A 253 8.76 3.55 19.17
CA ASP A 253 7.40 3.58 19.74
C ASP A 253 6.56 2.35 19.32
N ILE A 254 6.82 1.80 18.13
CA ILE A 254 6.19 0.55 17.69
C ILE A 254 6.78 -0.65 18.43
N ALA A 255 8.10 -0.77 18.51
CA ALA A 255 8.78 -1.85 19.22
C ALA A 255 8.43 -1.86 20.71
N ASP A 256 8.44 -0.70 21.37
CA ASP A 256 8.11 -0.55 22.79
C ASP A 256 6.69 -1.02 23.13
N TYR A 257 5.73 -0.82 22.22
CA TYR A 257 4.33 -1.14 22.47
C TYR A 257 3.92 -2.54 21.99
N TYR A 258 4.43 -2.98 20.84
CA TYR A 258 4.05 -4.25 20.23
C TYR A 258 5.06 -5.37 20.43
N GLY A 259 6.31 -5.07 20.80
CA GLY A 259 7.40 -6.04 20.84
C GLY A 259 8.04 -6.26 19.46
N GLU A 260 9.37 -6.41 19.45
CA GLU A 260 10.16 -6.68 18.25
C GLU A 260 9.73 -7.97 17.53
N GLU A 261 9.28 -8.98 18.28
CA GLU A 261 8.81 -10.26 17.75
C GLU A 261 7.53 -10.15 16.93
N ASN A 262 6.80 -9.03 17.06
CA ASN A 262 5.59 -8.74 16.30
C ASN A 262 5.86 -7.83 15.08
N ILE A 263 7.10 -7.39 14.87
CA ILE A 263 7.51 -6.64 13.69
C ILE A 263 7.98 -7.63 12.61
N ILE A 264 7.13 -7.86 11.61
CA ILE A 264 7.33 -8.89 10.61
C ILE A 264 7.87 -8.27 9.34
N THR A 265 9.04 -8.74 8.90
CA THR A 265 9.61 -8.38 7.60
C THR A 265 9.18 -9.40 6.55
N ILE A 266 8.46 -8.94 5.52
CA ILE A 266 7.93 -9.79 4.46
C ILE A 266 8.88 -9.76 3.27
N SER A 267 9.56 -10.87 3.01
CA SER A 267 10.52 -11.06 1.91
C SER A 267 10.11 -12.27 1.07
N GLY A 268 10.50 -12.30 -0.20
CA GLY A 268 10.14 -13.39 -1.11
C GLY A 268 10.61 -13.16 -2.54
N GLU A 269 10.68 -14.24 -3.30
CA GLU A 269 11.02 -14.22 -4.72
C GLU A 269 9.93 -13.51 -5.56
N ALA A 270 10.26 -13.15 -6.79
CA ALA A 270 9.27 -12.61 -7.73
C ALA A 270 8.05 -13.54 -7.87
N GLY A 271 6.87 -12.96 -7.73
CA GLY A 271 5.59 -13.65 -7.68
C GLY A 271 5.12 -14.00 -6.27
N PHE A 272 5.96 -13.87 -5.23
CA PHE A 272 5.52 -13.99 -3.85
C PHE A 272 4.48 -12.91 -3.52
N GLY A 273 3.42 -13.30 -2.82
CA GLY A 273 2.35 -12.40 -2.43
C GLY A 273 1.84 -12.64 -1.02
N PHE A 274 1.22 -11.58 -0.50
CA PHE A 274 0.67 -11.51 0.84
C PHE A 274 -0.57 -10.60 0.85
N ALA A 275 -1.44 -10.81 1.83
CA ALA A 275 -2.58 -9.96 2.13
C ALA A 275 -2.39 -9.24 3.46
N GLU A 276 -2.92 -8.02 3.57
CA GLU A 276 -2.79 -7.18 4.77
C GLU A 276 -4.08 -6.38 5.01
N ASP A 277 -4.49 -6.28 6.29
CA ASP A 277 -5.44 -5.27 6.75
C ASP A 277 -4.74 -3.91 6.77
N THR A 278 -5.25 -2.94 6.02
CA THR A 278 -4.63 -1.62 5.87
C THR A 278 -4.52 -0.85 7.18
N ILE A 279 -5.32 -1.22 8.19
CA ILE A 279 -5.30 -0.64 9.52
C ILE A 279 -4.13 -1.18 10.34
N ALA A 280 -3.52 -2.31 9.97
CA ALA A 280 -2.27 -2.75 10.59
C ALA A 280 -1.16 -1.69 10.35
N TYR A 281 -0.31 -1.48 11.35
CA TYR A 281 0.87 -0.67 11.18
C TYR A 281 1.81 -1.34 10.18
N HIS A 282 2.27 -0.57 9.21
CA HIS A 282 3.20 -1.02 8.20
C HIS A 282 4.13 0.09 7.73
N LYS A 283 5.20 -0.30 7.06
CA LYS A 283 6.15 0.60 6.38
C LYS A 283 6.90 -0.16 5.30
N ALA A 284 7.61 0.57 4.44
CA ALA A 284 8.65 -0.03 3.60
C ALA A 284 10.04 0.21 4.22
N ALA A 285 10.82 -0.84 4.37
CA ALA A 285 12.24 -0.70 4.67
C ALA A 285 12.96 0.05 3.55
N ARG A 286 14.07 0.69 3.89
CA ARG A 286 14.90 1.38 2.91
C ARG A 286 15.56 0.35 1.97
N PRO A 287 15.46 0.51 0.64
CA PRO A 287 16.28 -0.26 -0.30
C PRO A 287 17.75 0.13 -0.16
N LEU A 288 18.64 -0.86 -0.12
CA LEU A 288 20.08 -0.63 0.04
C LEU A 288 20.79 -0.74 -1.31
N THR A 289 20.61 -1.86 -2.01
CA THR A 289 21.33 -2.15 -3.26
C THR A 289 20.43 -2.65 -4.38
N LYS A 290 19.23 -3.13 -4.05
CA LYS A 290 18.28 -3.70 -5.02
C LYS A 290 17.03 -2.85 -5.09
N SER A 291 16.50 -2.71 -6.31
CA SER A 291 15.22 -2.04 -6.53
C SER A 291 14.09 -3.05 -6.36
N ARG A 292 12.96 -2.61 -5.83
CA ARG A 292 11.77 -3.45 -5.63
C ARG A 292 10.61 -2.94 -6.47
N LEU A 293 10.06 -3.79 -7.32
CA LEU A 293 8.77 -3.55 -7.98
C LEU A 293 7.67 -4.34 -7.26
N ILE A 294 6.58 -3.67 -6.92
CA ILE A 294 5.46 -4.28 -6.22
C ILE A 294 4.14 -3.85 -6.85
N LEU A 295 3.22 -4.81 -6.98
CA LEU A 295 1.83 -4.60 -7.32
C LEU A 295 0.98 -4.70 -6.05
N GLN A 296 0.00 -3.82 -5.91
CA GLN A 296 -1.01 -3.86 -4.86
C GLN A 296 -2.40 -3.79 -5.49
N LEU A 297 -3.33 -4.60 -4.98
CA LEU A 297 -4.76 -4.57 -5.27
C LEU A 297 -5.52 -4.32 -3.96
N GLN A 298 -6.50 -3.43 -3.93
CA GLN A 298 -7.27 -3.13 -2.72
C GLN A 298 -8.76 -3.42 -2.87
N TYR A 299 -9.32 -4.00 -1.81
CA TYR A 299 -10.76 -4.20 -1.62
C TYR A 299 -11.23 -3.58 -0.30
N ALA A 300 -12.42 -2.98 -0.32
CA ALA A 300 -13.04 -2.34 0.83
C ALA A 300 -14.55 -2.65 0.90
N ILE A 301 -15.23 -2.15 1.95
CA ILE A 301 -16.69 -2.16 2.05
C ILE A 301 -17.28 -1.11 1.11
N LYS A 302 -16.65 0.07 1.05
CA LYS A 302 -17.06 1.21 0.22
C LYS A 302 -15.83 1.91 -0.36
N ASP A 303 -15.96 2.33 -1.61
CA ASP A 303 -14.97 3.22 -2.23
C ASP A 303 -15.30 4.69 -1.95
N TYR A 304 -14.30 5.43 -1.45
CA TYR A 304 -14.36 6.89 -1.24
C TYR A 304 -13.55 7.67 -2.29
N GLY A 305 -12.99 7.01 -3.30
CA GLY A 305 -12.23 7.61 -4.40
C GLY A 305 -10.84 8.11 -4.00
N ASN A 306 -10.34 7.71 -2.83
CA ASN A 306 -9.07 8.21 -2.29
C ASN A 306 -7.87 7.29 -2.54
N HIS A 307 -8.11 6.02 -2.90
CA HIS A 307 -7.08 5.00 -3.00
C HIS A 307 -7.09 4.29 -4.34
N ASN A 308 -6.67 5.02 -5.36
CA ASN A 308 -6.40 4.51 -6.69
C ASN A 308 -5.16 5.21 -7.26
N ASP A 309 -4.59 4.60 -8.29
CA ASP A 309 -3.53 5.19 -9.10
C ASP A 309 -4.09 6.01 -10.28
N PHE A 310 -5.38 6.38 -10.23
CA PHE A 310 -5.99 7.15 -11.31
C PHE A 310 -5.36 8.53 -11.42
N LYS A 311 -5.02 8.88 -12.66
CA LYS A 311 -4.59 10.21 -13.09
C LYS A 311 -5.24 10.52 -14.42
N ASP A 312 -5.76 11.75 -14.52
CA ASP A 312 -6.18 12.33 -15.78
C ASP A 312 -5.02 12.24 -16.80
N GLU A 313 -5.30 11.66 -17.95
CA GLU A 313 -4.30 11.43 -19.00
C GLU A 313 -3.68 12.74 -19.50
N ALA A 314 -4.44 13.85 -19.48
CA ALA A 314 -3.94 15.16 -19.87
C ALA A 314 -2.81 15.69 -18.95
N LEU A 315 -2.71 15.15 -17.73
CA LEU A 315 -1.67 15.52 -16.77
C LEU A 315 -0.40 14.68 -16.92
N LEU A 316 -0.48 13.55 -17.61
CA LEU A 316 0.63 12.63 -17.78
C LEU A 316 1.57 13.18 -18.86
N LYS A 317 2.81 13.49 -18.48
CA LYS A 317 3.83 13.98 -19.40
C LYS A 317 5.05 13.09 -19.36
N ASN A 318 5.50 12.68 -20.53
CA ASN A 318 6.79 12.03 -20.68
C ASN A 318 7.91 13.08 -20.56
N LEU A 319 8.90 12.76 -19.75
CA LEU A 319 10.12 13.53 -19.56
C LEU A 319 11.17 13.16 -20.61
N VAL A 320 11.28 11.89 -21.03
CA VAL A 320 12.36 11.36 -21.87
C VAL A 320 11.86 10.50 -23.02
#